data_AF-F0Y0I8-F1
#
_entry.id   AF-F0Y0I8-F1
#
_cell.length_a   1.000
_cell.length_b   1.000
_cell.length_c   1.000
_cell.angle_alpha   90.00
_cell.angle_beta   90.00
_cell.angle_gamma   90.00
#
_symmetry.space_group_name_H-M   'P 1'
#
loop_
_entity.id
_entity.type
_entity.pdbx_description
1 polymer ?
#
loop_
_entity_poly.entity_id
_entity_poly.type
_entity_poly.pdbx_seq_one_letter_code
_entity_poly.pdbx_strand_id
1 'polypeptide(L)'
;MDRVRVLCRVRPETADESRRGVGVVKIAGGMRVDLAGASEFIGEHEGHYTFDAALGVEASQAAVYDAVAKPMVADVLRGFNATLFAYGQTGAGKTHSMFGPRDAGDGSAAVGVVPRLLVDIFRSLSEGDAVSLSCLELYDDLRDLLAPGGAPARPLKIVETKDGTIDVDGCVEAPVADAAAALDLVRGALASRKTACHDMNADSSRSHFVTSLRVTRPSTDASSVVRLVDLAGSERVAKTQATGATLDEAKRINSSLSALGNVISALTSQNASHVPYRDSKLTRLLQSSLGGNAKTALLVCVSSSSLQCEETVSSLRFGIRAKRVKNAGTIN
;
A
#
# COMPACT_ATOMS: atom_id res chain seq x y z
N MET A 1 -19.37 11.33 -4.48
CA MET A 1 -18.43 10.19 -4.61
C MET A 1 -17.05 10.76 -4.85
N ASP A 2 -16.11 10.42 -3.98
CA ASP A 2 -14.74 10.88 -4.08
C ASP A 2 -13.94 9.90 -4.92
N ARG A 3 -13.09 10.41 -5.81
CA ARG A 3 -12.17 9.53 -6.55
C ARG A 3 -11.01 9.12 -5.66
N VAL A 4 -10.43 7.96 -5.97
CA VAL A 4 -9.15 7.55 -5.38
C VAL A 4 -8.10 8.62 -5.66
N ARG A 5 -7.43 9.10 -4.60
CA ARG A 5 -6.28 10.00 -4.75
C ARG A 5 -5.06 9.17 -5.15
N VAL A 6 -4.38 9.55 -6.23
CA VAL A 6 -3.20 8.82 -6.71
C VAL A 6 -2.01 9.74 -6.75
N LEU A 7 -0.97 9.39 -6.01
CA LEU A 7 0.30 10.09 -5.96
C LEU A 7 1.38 9.21 -6.56
N CYS A 8 2.37 9.81 -7.20
CA CYS A 8 3.55 9.12 -7.68
C CYS A 8 4.77 9.54 -6.86
N ARG A 9 5.60 8.57 -6.45
CA ARG A 9 6.92 8.79 -5.85
C ARG A 9 7.98 8.16 -6.71
N VAL A 10 8.95 8.95 -7.13
CA VAL A 10 10.14 8.50 -7.86
C VAL A 10 11.27 8.38 -6.86
N ARG A 11 11.85 7.19 -6.72
CA ARG A 11 13.04 7.02 -5.86
C ARG A 11 14.33 7.38 -6.62
N PRO A 12 15.39 7.78 -5.92
CA PRO A 12 16.73 7.83 -6.50
C PRO A 12 17.14 6.48 -7.09
N GLU A 13 18.03 6.51 -8.08
CA GLU A 13 18.67 5.31 -8.62
C GLU A 13 19.52 4.61 -7.57
N THR A 14 19.57 3.29 -7.64
CA THR A 14 20.53 2.49 -6.89
C THR A 14 21.93 2.65 -7.48
N ALA A 15 22.97 2.30 -6.71
CA ALA A 15 24.35 2.33 -7.21
C ALA A 15 24.57 1.48 -8.46
N ASP A 16 23.81 0.39 -8.64
CA ASP A 16 23.88 -0.42 -9.86
C ASP A 16 23.19 0.27 -11.06
N GLU A 17 22.00 0.83 -10.82
CA GLU A 17 21.24 1.57 -11.83
C GLU A 17 22.01 2.80 -12.32
N SER A 18 22.63 3.58 -11.44
CA SER A 18 23.41 4.76 -11.86
C SER A 18 24.68 4.40 -12.63
N ARG A 19 25.20 3.18 -12.47
CA ARG A 19 26.36 2.71 -13.25
C ARG A 19 25.99 2.21 -14.64
N ARG A 20 24.80 1.62 -14.79
CA ARG A 20 24.41 0.83 -15.97
C ARG A 20 23.28 1.46 -16.78
N GLY A 21 22.48 2.31 -16.15
CA GLY A 21 21.31 2.97 -16.71
C GLY A 21 21.48 4.47 -16.75
N VAL A 22 20.40 5.14 -17.15
CA VAL A 22 20.27 6.59 -17.15
C VAL A 22 18.93 6.98 -16.56
N GLY A 23 18.86 8.14 -15.92
CA GLY A 23 17.61 8.70 -15.41
C GLY A 23 16.68 9.12 -16.54
N VAL A 24 15.46 8.57 -16.56
CA VAL A 24 14.47 8.77 -17.65
C VAL A 24 13.13 9.32 -17.16
N VAL A 25 12.99 9.52 -15.86
CA VAL A 25 11.78 10.04 -15.23
C VAL A 25 12.04 11.45 -14.71
N LYS A 26 11.24 12.42 -15.15
CA LYS A 26 11.28 13.81 -14.66
C LYS A 26 9.94 14.20 -14.09
N ILE A 27 9.95 15.13 -13.14
CA ILE A 27 8.73 15.69 -12.56
C ILE A 27 8.59 17.14 -12.97
N ALA A 28 7.41 17.50 -13.46
CA ALA A 28 7.03 18.84 -13.85
C ALA A 28 5.80 19.31 -13.07
N GLY A 29 5.87 20.53 -12.52
CA GLY A 29 4.73 21.18 -11.85
C GLY A 29 4.18 20.43 -10.63
N GLY A 30 4.96 19.54 -10.01
CA GLY A 30 4.55 18.79 -8.81
C GLY A 30 3.41 17.78 -9.01
N MET A 31 2.97 17.56 -10.25
CA MET A 31 1.84 16.66 -10.58
C MET A 31 2.10 15.79 -11.81
N ARG A 32 2.96 16.25 -12.74
CA ARG A 32 3.23 15.58 -14.00
C ARG A 32 4.52 14.79 -13.91
N VAL A 33 4.47 13.53 -14.33
CA VAL A 33 5.62 12.63 -14.46
C VAL A 33 5.87 12.44 -15.95
N ASP A 34 7.01 12.94 -16.42
CA ASP A 34 7.44 12.88 -17.81
C ASP A 34 8.44 11.72 -17.98
N LEU A 35 8.19 10.87 -18.98
CA LEU A 35 9.14 9.86 -19.43
C LEU A 35 9.87 10.39 -20.67
N ALA A 36 11.18 10.61 -20.56
CA ALA A 36 11.99 11.15 -21.64
C ALA A 36 13.42 10.59 -21.58
N GLY A 37 14.00 10.24 -22.73
CA GLY A 37 15.36 9.69 -22.81
C GLY A 37 15.63 8.93 -24.11
N ALA A 38 16.91 8.73 -24.43
CA ALA A 38 17.37 8.05 -25.64
C ALA A 38 17.42 6.52 -25.44
N SER A 39 16.25 5.87 -25.48
CA SER A 39 16.11 4.41 -25.50
C SER A 39 14.96 4.03 -26.43
N GLU A 40 15.09 2.96 -27.21
CA GLU A 40 14.03 2.50 -28.14
C GLU A 40 12.69 2.31 -27.41
N PHE A 41 12.71 1.66 -26.24
CA PHE A 41 11.51 1.48 -25.40
C PHE A 41 10.88 2.80 -24.91
N ILE A 42 11.69 3.86 -24.76
CA ILE A 42 11.19 5.18 -24.37
C ILE A 42 10.58 5.88 -25.57
N GLY A 43 11.14 5.75 -26.78
CA GLY A 43 10.54 6.32 -27.99
C GLY A 43 9.10 5.85 -28.21
N GLU A 44 8.79 4.58 -27.92
CA GLU A 44 7.43 4.03 -28.04
C GLU A 44 6.48 4.44 -26.91
N HIS A 45 7.00 4.93 -25.79
CA HIS A 45 6.25 5.25 -24.58
C HIS A 45 6.52 6.66 -24.05
N GLU A 46 7.09 7.51 -24.91
CA GLU A 46 7.36 8.91 -24.60
C GLU A 46 6.03 9.60 -24.33
N GLY A 47 6.00 10.37 -23.24
CA GLY A 47 4.77 11.00 -22.82
C GLY A 47 4.78 11.38 -21.35
N HIS A 48 3.60 11.74 -20.87
CA HIS A 48 3.41 12.26 -19.53
C HIS A 48 2.22 11.63 -18.83
N TYR A 49 2.32 11.53 -17.51
CA TYR A 49 1.29 10.99 -16.62
C TYR A 49 0.98 12.04 -15.55
N THR A 50 -0.29 12.41 -15.39
CA THR A 50 -0.71 13.44 -14.44
C THR A 50 -1.40 12.84 -13.22
N PHE A 51 -0.74 12.95 -12.07
CA PHE A 51 -1.20 12.47 -10.76
C PHE A 51 -1.82 13.60 -9.93
N ASP A 52 -2.25 13.29 -8.71
CA ASP A 52 -2.69 14.29 -7.74
C ASP A 52 -1.51 14.97 -7.04
N ALA A 53 -0.37 14.26 -6.95
CA ALA A 53 0.94 14.82 -6.68
C ALA A 53 2.01 13.88 -7.24
N ALA A 54 3.15 14.45 -7.62
CA ALA A 54 4.33 13.74 -8.09
C ALA A 54 5.54 14.20 -7.25
N LEU A 55 6.14 13.25 -6.53
CA LEU A 55 7.22 13.45 -5.58
C LEU A 55 8.53 12.92 -6.17
N GLY A 56 9.51 13.80 -6.33
CA GLY A 56 10.77 13.50 -7.02
C GLY A 56 11.77 12.77 -6.15
N VAL A 57 12.95 12.52 -6.72
CA VAL A 57 14.06 11.84 -6.04
C VAL A 57 14.52 12.58 -4.77
N GLU A 58 14.35 13.90 -4.74
CA GLU A 58 14.66 14.77 -3.60
C GLU A 58 13.56 14.83 -2.52
N ALA A 59 12.41 14.17 -2.75
CA ALA A 59 11.30 14.24 -1.82
C ALA A 59 11.61 13.49 -0.52
N SER A 60 11.58 14.23 0.60
CA SER A 60 11.75 13.68 1.94
C SER A 60 10.56 12.81 2.36
N GLN A 61 10.76 11.98 3.39
CA GLN A 61 9.67 11.17 3.96
C GLN A 61 8.56 12.03 4.56
N ALA A 62 8.91 13.18 5.13
CA ALA A 62 7.93 14.14 5.62
C ALA A 62 7.06 14.69 4.47
N ALA A 63 7.68 15.08 3.35
CA ALA A 63 6.94 15.56 2.18
C ALA A 63 5.99 14.48 1.61
N VAL A 64 6.44 13.22 1.60
CA VAL A 64 5.60 12.08 1.20
C VAL A 64 4.40 11.94 2.14
N TYR A 65 4.62 11.97 3.47
CA TYR A 65 3.57 11.90 4.47
C TYR A 65 2.55 13.04 4.35
N ASP A 66 3.03 14.28 4.26
CA ASP A 66 2.19 15.48 4.15
C ASP A 66 1.28 15.41 2.92
N ALA A 67 1.78 14.89 1.79
CA ALA A 67 1.00 14.79 0.56
C ALA A 67 -0.03 13.64 0.58
N VAL A 68 0.37 12.49 1.14
CA VAL A 68 -0.37 11.22 0.99
C VAL A 68 -1.32 10.93 2.15
N ALA A 69 -0.87 11.07 3.39
CA ALA A 69 -1.50 10.48 4.57
C ALA A 69 -2.01 11.51 5.58
N LYS A 70 -1.34 12.66 5.70
CA LYS A 70 -1.78 13.72 6.62
C LYS A 70 -3.23 14.17 6.40
N PRO A 71 -3.74 14.31 5.15
CA PRO A 71 -5.16 14.63 4.94
C PRO A 71 -6.11 13.54 5.47
N MET A 72 -5.65 12.28 5.49
CA MET A 72 -6.45 11.14 5.95
C MET A 72 -6.63 11.15 7.47
N VAL A 73 -5.69 11.72 8.24
CA VAL A 73 -5.80 11.78 9.71
C VAL A 73 -7.09 12.50 10.13
N ALA A 74 -7.39 13.64 9.49
CA ALA A 74 -8.61 14.39 9.77
C ALA A 74 -9.88 13.63 9.35
N ASP A 75 -9.82 12.83 8.30
CA ASP A 75 -10.96 12.00 7.88
C ASP A 75 -11.24 10.89 8.90
N VAL A 76 -10.18 10.21 9.36
CA VAL A 76 -10.25 9.12 10.36
C VAL A 76 -10.82 9.61 11.67
N LEU A 77 -10.33 10.75 12.18
CA LEU A 77 -10.86 11.34 13.41
C LEU A 77 -12.34 11.72 13.30
N ARG A 78 -12.85 12.00 12.10
CA ARG A 78 -14.28 12.26 11.85
C ARG A 78 -15.13 11.00 11.67
N GLY A 79 -14.53 9.80 11.76
CA GLY A 79 -15.24 8.53 11.58
C GLY A 79 -15.26 7.98 10.15
N PHE A 80 -14.47 8.53 9.23
CA PHE A 80 -14.34 7.93 7.90
C PHE A 80 -13.35 6.77 7.92
N ASN A 81 -13.72 5.65 7.30
CA ASN A 81 -12.74 4.63 6.92
C ASN A 81 -11.74 5.20 5.92
N ALA A 82 -10.48 4.80 6.03
CA ALA A 82 -9.42 5.30 5.16
C ALA A 82 -8.45 4.17 4.76
N THR A 83 -7.95 4.22 3.52
CA THR A 83 -6.99 3.22 3.03
C THR A 83 -5.87 3.88 2.24
N LEU A 84 -4.63 3.51 2.54
CA LEU A 84 -3.45 3.89 1.79
C LEU A 84 -2.74 2.65 1.24
N PHE A 85 -2.52 2.63 -0.07
CA PHE A 85 -1.75 1.61 -0.77
C PHE A 85 -0.38 2.13 -1.17
N ALA A 86 0.66 1.32 -1.02
CA ALA A 86 1.91 1.48 -1.76
C ALA A 86 1.98 0.40 -2.86
N TYR A 87 2.14 0.83 -4.12
CA TYR A 87 2.17 -0.05 -5.30
C TYR A 87 3.38 0.25 -6.19
N GLY A 88 3.89 -0.77 -6.86
CA GLY A 88 5.03 -0.68 -7.79
C GLY A 88 5.88 -1.95 -7.75
N GLN A 89 6.87 -2.02 -8.63
CA GLN A 89 7.78 -3.17 -8.68
C GLN A 89 8.58 -3.37 -7.38
N THR A 90 9.17 -4.55 -7.22
CA THR A 90 10.17 -4.82 -6.20
C THR A 90 11.33 -3.84 -6.31
N GLY A 91 11.76 -3.35 -5.14
CA GLY A 91 12.79 -2.32 -5.06
C GLY A 91 12.33 -0.91 -5.44
N ALA A 92 11.07 -0.66 -5.83
CA ALA A 92 10.61 0.69 -6.17
C ALA A 92 10.50 1.67 -4.98
N GLY A 93 10.63 1.18 -3.75
CA GLY A 93 10.56 2.01 -2.53
C GLY A 93 9.20 2.00 -1.82
N LYS A 94 8.36 0.98 -2.03
CA LYS A 94 7.07 0.81 -1.33
C LYS A 94 7.23 0.75 0.19
N THR A 95 7.91 -0.28 0.69
CA THR A 95 8.21 -0.48 2.12
C THR A 95 9.00 0.68 2.71
N HIS A 96 9.96 1.24 1.96
CA HIS A 96 10.69 2.45 2.38
C HIS A 96 9.76 3.65 2.55
N SER A 97 8.77 3.83 1.68
CA SER A 97 7.79 4.90 1.83
C SER A 97 6.87 4.69 3.02
N MET A 98 6.42 3.45 3.22
CA MET A 98 5.50 3.13 4.31
C MET A 98 6.16 3.19 5.68
N PHE A 99 7.36 2.64 5.83
CA PHE A 99 7.98 2.46 7.16
C PHE A 99 9.30 3.23 7.33
N GLY A 100 10.01 3.48 6.24
CA GLY A 100 11.37 4.04 6.27
C GLY A 100 12.46 2.96 6.36
N PRO A 101 13.73 3.37 6.49
CA PRO A 101 14.84 2.46 6.76
C PRO A 101 14.64 1.74 8.09
N ARG A 102 15.07 0.48 8.17
CA ARG A 102 14.90 -0.34 9.38
C ARG A 102 15.62 0.22 10.60
N ASP A 103 16.81 0.78 10.36
CA ASP A 103 17.68 1.30 11.41
C ASP A 103 17.35 2.76 11.75
N ALA A 104 16.27 3.31 11.19
CA ALA A 104 15.79 4.63 11.54
C ALA A 104 15.08 4.58 12.91
N GLY A 105 15.65 5.27 13.90
CA GLY A 105 14.99 5.50 15.18
C GLY A 105 13.73 6.35 15.04
N ASP A 106 12.83 6.31 16.03
CA ASP A 106 11.49 6.93 15.99
C ASP A 106 11.48 8.44 15.72
N GLY A 107 12.53 9.15 16.17
CA GLY A 107 12.70 10.58 15.93
C GLY A 107 13.38 10.92 14.59
N SER A 108 13.75 9.93 13.79
CA SER A 108 14.51 10.15 12.57
C SER A 108 13.67 10.85 11.48
N ALA A 109 14.28 11.80 10.78
CA ALA A 109 13.67 12.38 9.57
C ALA A 109 13.40 11.31 8.48
N ALA A 110 14.04 10.14 8.57
CA ALA A 110 13.90 9.04 7.62
C ALA A 110 12.70 8.12 7.88
N VAL A 111 11.96 8.27 8.99
CA VAL A 111 10.77 7.43 9.25
C VAL A 111 9.70 7.67 8.19
N GLY A 112 9.04 6.59 7.78
CA GLY A 112 8.05 6.59 6.70
C GLY A 112 6.67 7.12 7.10
N VAL A 113 5.67 6.81 6.28
CA VAL A 113 4.28 7.24 6.45
C VAL A 113 3.62 6.66 7.70
N VAL A 114 3.77 5.37 7.97
CA VAL A 114 3.09 4.66 9.06
C VAL A 114 3.49 5.22 10.43
N PRO A 115 4.79 5.38 10.77
CA PRO A 115 5.17 6.00 12.04
C PRO A 115 4.62 7.41 12.23
N ARG A 116 4.66 8.24 11.18
CA ARG A 116 4.15 9.62 11.23
C ARG A 116 2.64 9.66 11.43
N LEU A 117 1.91 8.79 10.72
CA LEU A 117 0.46 8.70 10.85
C LEU A 117 0.04 8.25 12.25
N LEU A 118 0.73 7.27 12.83
CA LEU A 118 0.44 6.84 14.21
C LEU A 118 0.64 7.98 15.19
N VAL A 119 1.78 8.67 15.12
CA VAL A 119 2.08 9.82 16.00
C VAL A 119 1.01 10.91 15.87
N ASP A 120 0.61 11.27 14.65
CA ASP A 120 -0.37 12.34 14.43
C ASP A 120 -1.80 11.93 14.84
N ILE A 121 -2.19 10.66 14.68
CA ILE A 121 -3.46 10.14 15.21
C ILE A 121 -3.45 10.24 16.73
N PHE A 122 -2.47 9.62 17.41
CA PHE A 122 -2.40 9.60 18.87
C PHE A 122 -2.31 11.00 19.49
N ARG A 123 -1.61 11.95 18.83
CA ARG A 123 -1.57 13.36 19.27
C ARG A 123 -2.96 14.02 19.23
N SER A 124 -3.86 13.53 18.39
CA SER A 124 -5.19 14.10 18.16
C SER A 124 -6.31 13.40 18.93
N LEU A 125 -5.98 12.35 19.70
CA LEU A 125 -6.96 11.64 20.52
C LEU A 125 -7.27 12.38 21.81
N SER A 126 -8.51 12.23 22.26
CA SER A 126 -8.98 12.75 23.55
C SER A 126 -9.03 11.64 24.60
N GLU A 127 -9.21 12.02 25.86
CA GLU A 127 -9.47 11.06 26.94
C GLU A 127 -10.72 10.21 26.63
N GLY A 128 -10.60 8.88 26.77
CA GLY A 128 -11.66 7.92 26.46
C GLY A 128 -11.69 7.43 25.02
N ASP A 129 -10.94 8.05 24.09
CA ASP A 129 -10.73 7.49 22.76
C ASP A 129 -9.85 6.23 22.87
N ALA A 130 -10.16 5.22 22.06
CA ALA A 130 -9.49 3.92 22.10
C ALA A 130 -8.96 3.54 20.72
N VAL A 131 -7.78 2.92 20.70
CA VAL A 131 -7.14 2.46 19.47
C VAL A 131 -6.77 0.99 19.60
N SER A 132 -7.10 0.21 18.57
CA SER A 132 -6.59 -1.15 18.39
C SER A 132 -5.86 -1.30 17.07
N LEU A 133 -4.88 -2.19 17.05
CA LEU A 133 -4.00 -2.46 15.91
C LEU A 133 -4.08 -3.94 15.53
N SER A 134 -4.12 -4.22 14.23
CA SER A 134 -3.86 -5.55 13.69
C SER A 134 -2.80 -5.48 12.58
N CYS A 135 -1.98 -6.52 12.48
CA CYS A 135 -0.98 -6.66 11.42
C CYS A 135 -1.14 -8.02 10.76
N LEU A 136 -1.40 -8.02 9.46
CA LEU A 136 -1.61 -9.20 8.65
C LEU A 136 -0.55 -9.29 7.55
N GLU A 137 -0.10 -10.50 7.30
CA GLU A 137 0.57 -10.86 6.06
C GLU A 137 -0.40 -11.61 5.17
N LEU A 138 -0.43 -11.26 3.88
CA LEU A 138 -1.15 -12.00 2.86
C LEU A 138 -0.16 -12.48 1.81
N TYR A 139 0.06 -13.79 1.77
CA TYR A 139 0.82 -14.47 0.71
C TYR A 139 -0.15 -15.28 -0.16
N ASP A 140 -0.24 -16.59 0.08
CA ASP A 140 -1.32 -17.45 -0.43
C ASP A 140 -2.56 -17.44 0.51
N ASP A 141 -2.30 -17.34 1.82
CA ASP A 141 -3.31 -17.19 2.86
C ASP A 141 -3.00 -16.01 3.78
N LEU A 142 -4.01 -15.61 4.57
CA LEU A 142 -3.86 -14.63 5.63
C LEU A 142 -3.12 -15.26 6.81
N ARG A 143 -2.15 -14.51 7.32
CA ARG A 143 -1.43 -14.82 8.55
C ARG A 143 -1.49 -13.63 9.48
N ASP A 144 -1.81 -13.91 10.74
CA ASP A 144 -1.75 -12.93 11.82
C ASP A 144 -0.32 -12.81 12.34
N LEU A 145 0.25 -11.61 12.28
CA LEU A 145 1.60 -11.32 12.70
C LEU A 145 1.71 -10.85 14.16
N LEU A 146 0.57 -10.60 14.82
CA LEU A 146 0.49 -10.27 16.24
C LEU A 146 0.07 -11.47 17.10
N ALA A 147 -0.40 -12.55 16.48
CA ALA A 147 -0.79 -13.77 17.18
C ALA A 147 0.41 -14.44 17.89
N PRO A 148 0.33 -14.66 19.22
CA PRO A 148 1.39 -15.33 19.97
C PRO A 148 1.56 -16.78 19.47
N GLY A 149 2.78 -17.16 19.10
CA GLY A 149 3.09 -18.50 18.58
C GLY A 149 2.85 -18.70 17.07
N GLY A 150 2.44 -17.66 16.34
CA GLY A 150 2.49 -17.62 14.87
C GLY A 150 1.46 -18.45 14.11
N ALA A 151 0.63 -19.26 14.79
CA ALA A 151 -0.51 -19.98 14.24
C ALA A 151 -1.79 -19.56 14.96
N PRO A 152 -2.84 -19.11 14.25
CA PRO A 152 -4.08 -18.69 14.89
C PRO A 152 -4.84 -19.92 15.43
N ALA A 153 -5.52 -19.77 16.57
CA ALA A 153 -6.35 -20.85 17.15
C ALA A 153 -7.52 -21.28 16.24
N ARG A 154 -7.87 -20.44 15.25
CA ARG A 154 -8.90 -20.66 14.22
C ARG A 154 -8.46 -20.04 12.89
N PRO A 155 -8.89 -20.56 11.73
CA PRO A 155 -8.53 -19.99 10.44
C PRO A 155 -9.11 -18.58 10.27
N LEU A 156 -8.30 -17.65 9.75
CA LEU A 156 -8.69 -16.27 9.49
C LEU A 156 -9.70 -16.20 8.34
N LYS A 157 -10.77 -15.41 8.50
CA LYS A 157 -11.83 -15.28 7.49
C LYS A 157 -12.14 -13.82 7.20
N ILE A 158 -12.11 -13.47 5.91
CA ILE A 158 -12.56 -12.16 5.45
C ILE A 158 -14.10 -12.13 5.48
N VAL A 159 -14.64 -11.26 6.33
CA VAL A 159 -16.08 -11.06 6.54
C VAL A 159 -16.46 -9.63 6.16
N GLU A 160 -17.73 -9.44 5.82
CA GLU A 160 -18.32 -8.12 5.57
C GLU A 160 -19.30 -7.83 6.70
N THR A 161 -19.10 -6.71 7.38
CA THR A 161 -19.95 -6.25 8.48
C THR A 161 -21.24 -5.64 7.95
N LYS A 162 -22.23 -5.38 8.83
CA LYS A 162 -23.54 -4.86 8.42
C LYS A 162 -23.47 -3.48 7.75
N ASP A 163 -22.48 -2.69 8.12
CA ASP A 163 -22.13 -1.37 7.57
C ASP A 163 -21.29 -1.45 6.28
N GLY A 164 -21.03 -2.66 5.75
CA GLY A 164 -20.27 -2.88 4.53
C GLY A 164 -18.75 -2.74 4.70
N THR A 165 -18.28 -2.60 5.95
CA THR A 165 -16.85 -2.64 6.26
C THR A 165 -16.35 -4.07 6.14
N ILE A 166 -15.20 -4.26 5.51
CA ILE A 166 -14.54 -5.57 5.48
C ILE A 166 -13.78 -5.76 6.78
N ASP A 167 -13.88 -6.93 7.39
CA ASP A 167 -13.11 -7.30 8.60
C ASP A 167 -12.49 -8.69 8.47
N VAL A 168 -11.59 -9.05 9.38
CA VAL A 168 -10.94 -10.36 9.39
C VAL A 168 -11.26 -11.08 10.70
N ASP A 169 -12.28 -11.94 10.66
CA ASP A 169 -12.64 -12.77 11.80
C ASP A 169 -11.49 -13.72 12.17
N GLY A 170 -11.17 -13.76 13.46
CA GLY A 170 -10.05 -14.53 14.01
C GLY A 170 -8.74 -13.76 14.13
N CYS A 171 -8.67 -12.54 13.60
CA CYS A 171 -7.49 -11.69 13.74
C CYS A 171 -7.44 -11.06 15.14
N VAL A 172 -6.23 -10.97 15.70
CA VAL A 172 -5.93 -10.24 16.92
C VAL A 172 -6.04 -8.75 16.66
N GLU A 173 -6.96 -8.10 17.38
CA GLU A 173 -6.99 -6.64 17.52
C GLU A 173 -6.33 -6.27 18.85
N ALA A 174 -5.05 -5.90 18.81
CA ALA A 174 -4.27 -5.53 19.99
C ALA A 174 -4.58 -4.10 20.42
N PRO A 175 -5.10 -3.85 21.64
CA PRO A 175 -5.25 -2.50 22.17
C PRO A 175 -3.87 -1.83 22.32
N VAL A 176 -3.78 -0.55 21.95
CA VAL A 176 -2.52 0.21 22.00
C VAL A 176 -2.74 1.52 22.76
N ALA A 177 -1.90 1.76 23.76
CA ALA A 177 -2.05 2.91 24.66
C ALA A 177 -1.48 4.20 24.07
N ASP A 178 -0.41 4.10 23.28
CA ASP A 178 0.27 5.25 22.67
C ASP A 178 0.94 4.88 21.34
N ALA A 179 1.47 5.92 20.67
CA ALA A 179 2.13 5.77 19.38
C ALA A 179 3.39 4.89 19.44
N ALA A 180 4.13 4.88 20.56
CA ALA A 180 5.35 4.10 20.69
C ALA A 180 5.02 2.61 20.79
N ALA A 181 4.04 2.23 21.62
CA ALA A 181 3.56 0.86 21.73
C ALA A 181 2.99 0.36 20.39
N ALA A 182 2.24 1.20 19.67
CA ALA A 182 1.74 0.85 18.34
C ALA A 182 2.89 0.63 17.34
N LEU A 183 3.93 1.47 17.39
CA LEU A 183 5.11 1.34 16.53
C LEU A 183 5.91 0.08 16.82
N ASP A 184 6.07 -0.29 18.08
CA ASP A 184 6.77 -1.50 18.48
C ASP A 184 6.05 -2.76 17.98
N LEU A 185 4.71 -2.79 18.04
CA LEU A 185 3.92 -3.89 17.45
C LEU A 185 4.11 -3.97 15.93
N VAL A 186 4.05 -2.84 15.21
CA VAL A 186 4.26 -2.81 13.76
C VAL A 186 5.67 -3.28 13.40
N ARG A 187 6.69 -2.86 14.14
CA ARG A 187 8.08 -3.31 13.95
C ARG A 187 8.25 -4.80 14.21
N GLY A 188 7.66 -5.30 15.30
CA GLY A 188 7.62 -6.72 15.62
C GLY A 188 6.99 -7.53 14.49
N ALA A 189 5.84 -7.08 13.97
CA ALA A 189 5.16 -7.71 12.84
C ALA A 189 6.03 -7.70 11.56
N LEU A 190 6.69 -6.58 11.24
CA LEU A 190 7.60 -6.48 10.10
C LEU A 190 8.83 -7.40 10.24
N ALA A 191 9.33 -7.59 11.46
CA ALA A 191 10.40 -8.54 11.74
C ALA A 191 9.92 -9.98 11.55
N SER A 192 8.75 -10.33 12.08
CA SER A 192 8.11 -11.64 11.92
C SER A 192 7.85 -11.99 10.45
N ARG A 193 7.38 -11.02 9.65
CA ARG A 193 7.24 -11.16 8.19
C ARG A 193 8.55 -11.62 7.56
N LYS A 194 9.69 -11.03 7.95
CA LYS A 194 11.01 -11.42 7.42
C LYS A 194 11.47 -12.80 7.87
N THR A 195 11.23 -13.19 9.11
CA THR A 195 11.64 -14.53 9.59
C THR A 195 10.91 -15.62 8.80
N ALA A 196 9.62 -15.42 8.53
CA ALA A 196 8.83 -16.30 7.67
C ALA A 196 9.42 -16.42 6.26
N CYS A 197 10.02 -15.35 5.74
CA CYS A 197 10.72 -15.38 4.45
C CYS A 197 11.89 -16.37 4.42
N HIS A 198 12.64 -16.47 5.52
CA HIS A 198 13.78 -17.37 5.63
C HIS A 198 13.35 -18.84 5.82
N ASP A 199 12.25 -19.07 6.53
CA ASP A 199 11.73 -20.43 6.77
C ASP A 199 10.93 -21.00 5.58
N MET A 200 10.41 -20.16 4.67
CA MET A 200 9.51 -20.58 3.58
C MET A 200 9.95 -20.19 2.15
N ASN A 201 11.19 -19.73 1.91
CA ASN A 201 11.64 -19.16 0.62
C ASN A 201 10.80 -17.94 0.13
N ALA A 202 9.91 -17.41 0.96
CA ALA A 202 8.99 -16.34 0.57
C ALA A 202 9.66 -14.98 0.76
N ASP A 203 10.33 -14.41 -0.25
CA ASP A 203 10.88 -13.04 -0.14
C ASP A 203 9.79 -12.04 0.29
N SER A 204 10.13 -11.09 1.18
CA SER A 204 9.23 -10.02 1.63
C SER A 204 8.65 -9.18 0.47
N SER A 205 9.29 -9.21 -0.71
CA SER A 205 8.77 -8.65 -1.95
C SER A 205 7.53 -9.37 -2.49
N ARG A 206 7.21 -10.56 -1.97
CA ARG A 206 6.23 -11.51 -2.51
C ARG A 206 4.95 -11.62 -1.68
N SER A 207 4.93 -11.14 -0.44
CA SER A 207 3.73 -11.03 0.38
C SER A 207 3.25 -9.58 0.48
N HIS A 208 1.96 -9.38 0.72
CA HIS A 208 1.37 -8.09 1.06
C HIS A 208 1.34 -7.94 2.57
N PHE A 209 1.65 -6.75 3.08
CA PHE A 209 1.57 -6.45 4.50
C PHE A 209 0.51 -5.41 4.75
N VAL A 210 -0.42 -5.71 5.66
CA VAL A 210 -1.58 -4.89 5.97
C VAL A 210 -1.56 -4.56 7.45
N THR A 211 -1.38 -3.28 7.77
CA THR A 211 -1.60 -2.76 9.11
C THR A 211 -2.97 -2.12 9.15
N SER A 212 -3.83 -2.55 10.07
CA SER A 212 -5.13 -1.91 10.32
C SER A 212 -5.11 -1.24 11.67
N LEU A 213 -5.60 0.00 11.72
CA LEU A 213 -5.78 0.78 12.93
C LEU A 213 -7.27 1.08 13.09
N ARG A 214 -7.89 0.59 14.15
CA ARG A 214 -9.27 0.95 14.50
C ARG A 214 -9.23 2.05 15.54
N VAL A 215 -9.91 3.15 15.26
CA VAL A 215 -10.04 4.30 16.18
C VAL A 215 -11.50 4.42 16.56
N THR A 216 -11.78 4.27 17.85
CA THR A 216 -13.11 4.40 18.44
C THR A 216 -13.12 5.64 19.33
N ARG A 217 -14.10 6.52 19.11
CA ARG A 217 -14.20 7.82 19.78
C ARG A 217 -15.60 7.95 20.41
N PRO A 218 -15.78 7.47 21.65
CA PRO A 218 -17.10 7.49 22.32
C PRO A 218 -17.67 8.89 22.48
N SER A 219 -16.82 9.89 22.67
CA SER A 219 -17.22 11.30 22.85
C SER A 219 -17.96 11.87 21.63
N THR A 220 -17.70 11.36 20.43
CA THR A 220 -18.32 11.78 19.17
C THR A 220 -19.13 10.69 18.50
N ASP A 221 -19.34 9.55 19.17
CA ASP A 221 -19.95 8.33 18.61
C ASP A 221 -19.36 7.94 17.25
N ALA A 222 -18.04 8.11 17.08
CA ALA A 222 -17.36 7.88 15.81
C ALA A 222 -16.47 6.64 15.86
N SER A 223 -16.53 5.82 14.82
CA SER A 223 -15.63 4.66 14.64
C SER A 223 -15.02 4.67 13.24
N SER A 224 -13.74 4.38 13.13
CA SER A 224 -13.08 4.33 11.82
C SER A 224 -12.00 3.27 11.78
N VAL A 225 -11.74 2.75 10.57
CA VAL A 225 -10.63 1.85 10.31
C VAL A 225 -9.70 2.46 9.26
N VAL A 226 -8.43 2.58 9.61
CA VAL A 226 -7.34 2.95 8.70
C VAL A 226 -6.62 1.70 8.24
N ARG A 227 -6.52 1.46 6.94
CA ARG A 227 -5.71 0.38 6.37
C ARG A 227 -4.48 0.93 5.66
N LEU A 228 -3.32 0.47 6.08
CA LEU A 228 -2.03 0.82 5.54
C LEU A 228 -1.45 -0.42 4.88
N VAL A 229 -1.35 -0.41 3.57
CA VAL A 229 -1.07 -1.60 2.77
C VAL A 229 0.21 -1.43 1.98
N ASP A 230 1.23 -2.24 2.32
CA ASP A 230 2.46 -2.41 1.56
C ASP A 230 2.31 -3.64 0.67
N LEU A 231 2.02 -3.42 -0.62
CA LEU A 231 1.78 -4.50 -1.56
C LEU A 231 3.08 -5.21 -1.95
N ALA A 232 2.96 -6.43 -2.45
CA ALA A 232 4.04 -7.15 -3.12
C ALA A 232 4.52 -6.42 -4.40
N GLY A 233 5.66 -6.85 -4.94
CA GLY A 233 6.18 -6.41 -6.23
C GLY A 233 5.22 -6.70 -7.39
N SER A 234 5.01 -5.71 -8.26
CA SER A 234 4.15 -5.81 -9.44
C SER A 234 4.86 -6.29 -10.71
N GLU A 235 6.13 -6.65 -10.63
CA GLU A 235 6.94 -7.04 -11.78
C GLU A 235 6.43 -8.32 -12.45
N ARG A 236 6.56 -8.36 -13.78
CA ARG A 236 6.11 -9.49 -14.58
C ARG A 236 6.97 -10.73 -14.35
N VAL A 237 6.32 -11.86 -14.13
CA VAL A 237 6.96 -13.19 -14.02
C VAL A 237 7.86 -13.51 -15.22
N ALA A 238 7.48 -13.06 -16.43
CA ALA A 238 8.21 -13.35 -17.67
C ALA A 238 9.66 -12.82 -17.69
N LYS A 239 10.02 -11.84 -16.86
CA LYS A 239 11.41 -11.35 -16.70
C LYS A 239 12.23 -12.15 -15.72
N THR A 240 11.58 -12.93 -14.87
CA THR A 240 12.29 -13.84 -13.98
C THR A 240 12.74 -15.02 -14.83
N GLN A 241 14.04 -15.32 -14.87
CA GLN A 241 14.58 -16.58 -15.45
C GLN A 241 14.23 -17.79 -14.57
N ALA A 242 13.08 -17.72 -13.88
CA ALA A 242 12.59 -18.72 -12.94
C ALA A 242 11.98 -19.88 -13.72
N THR A 243 12.35 -21.10 -13.35
CA THR A 243 11.84 -22.34 -13.93
C THR A 243 11.24 -23.22 -12.84
N GLY A 244 10.31 -24.11 -13.23
CA GLY A 244 9.68 -25.05 -12.30
C GLY A 244 8.91 -24.39 -11.15
N ALA A 245 9.12 -24.85 -9.92
CA ALA A 245 8.37 -24.41 -8.74
C ALA A 245 8.47 -22.89 -8.48
N THR A 246 9.60 -22.26 -8.80
CA THR A 246 9.79 -20.80 -8.64
C THR A 246 8.94 -20.00 -9.62
N LEU A 247 8.65 -20.55 -10.81
CA LEU A 247 7.74 -19.93 -11.79
C LEU A 247 6.28 -19.98 -11.29
N ASP A 248 5.87 -21.12 -10.74
CA ASP A 248 4.52 -21.28 -10.20
C ASP A 248 4.30 -20.40 -8.97
N GLU A 249 5.31 -20.25 -8.13
CA GLU A 249 5.34 -19.29 -7.03
C GLU A 249 5.17 -17.84 -7.54
N ALA A 250 5.98 -17.42 -8.52
CA ALA A 250 5.91 -16.10 -9.12
C ALA A 250 4.53 -15.81 -9.75
N LYS A 251 3.88 -16.82 -10.35
CA LYS A 251 2.50 -16.71 -10.85
C LYS A 251 1.49 -16.51 -9.72
N ARG A 252 1.65 -17.20 -8.59
CA ARG A 252 0.73 -17.05 -7.43
C ARG A 252 0.76 -15.64 -6.86
N ILE A 253 1.95 -15.07 -6.68
CA ILE A 253 2.11 -13.69 -6.17
C ILE A 253 1.42 -12.70 -7.11
N ASN A 254 1.71 -12.82 -8.40
CA ASN A 254 1.13 -11.96 -9.41
C ASN A 254 -0.37 -12.19 -9.64
N SER A 255 -0.94 -13.33 -9.22
CA SER A 255 -2.38 -13.56 -9.32
C SER A 255 -3.18 -12.54 -8.51
N SER A 256 -2.73 -12.20 -7.30
CA SER A 256 -3.39 -11.24 -6.42
C SER A 256 -3.36 -9.80 -7.00
N LEU A 257 -2.22 -9.39 -7.57
CA LEU A 257 -2.07 -8.08 -8.21
C LEU A 257 -2.78 -8.02 -9.58
N SER A 258 -2.86 -9.14 -10.29
CA SER A 258 -3.65 -9.25 -11.52
C SER A 258 -5.15 -9.11 -11.23
N ALA A 259 -5.64 -9.80 -10.19
CA ALA A 259 -7.01 -9.64 -9.71
C ALA A 259 -7.30 -8.19 -9.31
N LEU A 260 -6.36 -7.53 -8.61
CA LEU A 260 -6.47 -6.10 -8.29
C LEU A 260 -6.58 -5.23 -9.54
N GLY A 261 -5.77 -5.52 -10.57
CA GLY A 261 -5.85 -4.86 -11.88
C GLY A 261 -7.21 -5.06 -12.58
N ASN A 262 -7.77 -6.27 -12.48
CA ASN A 262 -9.09 -6.59 -13.03
C ASN A 262 -10.22 -5.86 -12.29
N VAL A 263 -10.16 -5.78 -10.96
CA VAL A 263 -11.10 -5.01 -10.14
C VAL A 263 -11.10 -3.53 -10.54
N ILE A 264 -9.93 -2.90 -10.66
CA ILE A 264 -9.82 -1.50 -11.09
C ILE A 264 -10.35 -1.32 -12.52
N SER A 265 -10.07 -2.27 -13.41
CA SER A 265 -10.55 -2.21 -14.80
C SER A 265 -12.08 -2.33 -14.87
N ALA A 266 -12.66 -3.23 -14.08
CA ALA A 266 -14.12 -3.37 -13.97
C ALA A 266 -14.76 -2.09 -13.39
N LEU A 267 -14.20 -1.54 -12.30
CA LEU A 267 -14.70 -0.32 -11.65
C LEU A 267 -14.63 0.94 -12.52
N THR A 268 -13.78 0.93 -13.55
CA THR A 268 -13.59 2.07 -14.46
C THR A 268 -14.23 1.85 -15.83
N SER A 269 -14.75 0.66 -16.08
CA SER A 269 -15.51 0.32 -17.28
C SER A 269 -16.95 0.79 -17.12
N GLN A 270 -17.52 1.36 -18.18
CA GLN A 270 -18.94 1.76 -18.21
C GLN A 270 -19.89 0.55 -18.31
N ASN A 271 -19.38 -0.60 -18.75
CA ASN A 271 -20.19 -1.78 -19.10
C ASN A 271 -20.02 -2.95 -18.11
N ALA A 272 -19.29 -2.77 -17.00
CA ALA A 272 -19.09 -3.83 -16.04
C ALA A 272 -20.34 -3.99 -15.15
N SER A 273 -21.02 -5.13 -15.27
CA SER A 273 -22.15 -5.50 -14.39
C SER A 273 -21.70 -6.12 -13.06
N HIS A 274 -20.47 -6.63 -12.99
CA HIS A 274 -19.92 -7.31 -11.83
C HIS A 274 -18.45 -6.94 -11.63
N VAL A 275 -18.06 -6.67 -10.39
CA VAL A 275 -16.67 -6.40 -10.01
C VAL A 275 -16.09 -7.65 -9.32
N PRO A 276 -14.98 -8.23 -9.83
CA PRO A 276 -14.49 -9.53 -9.40
C PRO A 276 -13.66 -9.47 -8.10
N TYR A 277 -14.22 -8.92 -7.01
CA TYR A 277 -13.49 -8.85 -5.74
C TYR A 277 -13.12 -10.22 -5.19
N ARG A 278 -13.86 -11.27 -5.56
CA ARG A 278 -13.67 -12.64 -5.05
C ARG A 278 -12.52 -13.39 -5.69
N ASP A 279 -11.92 -12.87 -6.76
CA ASP A 279 -10.83 -13.53 -7.48
C ASP A 279 -9.54 -13.66 -6.64
N SER A 280 -9.39 -12.84 -5.59
CA SER A 280 -8.29 -12.99 -4.64
C SER A 280 -8.68 -12.54 -3.23
N LYS A 281 -7.99 -13.06 -2.21
CA LYS A 281 -8.14 -12.59 -0.82
C LYS A 281 -7.75 -11.11 -0.68
N LEU A 282 -6.77 -10.64 -1.48
CA LEU A 282 -6.36 -9.24 -1.50
C LEU A 282 -7.54 -8.35 -1.93
N THR A 283 -8.15 -8.64 -3.07
CA THR A 283 -9.27 -7.85 -3.58
C THR A 283 -10.51 -7.92 -2.70
N ARG A 284 -10.73 -9.04 -2.00
CA ARG A 284 -11.78 -9.13 -0.97
C ARG A 284 -11.48 -8.23 0.22
N LEU A 285 -10.25 -8.25 0.73
CA LEU A 285 -9.82 -7.39 1.84
C LEU A 285 -9.94 -5.90 1.50
N LEU A 286 -9.71 -5.55 0.23
CA LEU A 286 -9.73 -4.19 -0.28
C LEU A 286 -11.07 -3.76 -0.89
N GLN A 287 -12.11 -4.59 -0.79
CA GLN A 287 -13.42 -4.34 -1.41
C GLN A 287 -14.03 -3.02 -0.92
N SER A 288 -13.95 -2.70 0.37
CA SER A 288 -14.43 -1.42 0.90
C SER A 288 -13.58 -0.22 0.43
N SER A 289 -12.32 -0.47 0.06
CA SER A 289 -11.34 0.56 -0.28
C SER A 289 -11.38 0.97 -1.74
N LEU A 290 -11.89 0.12 -2.64
CA LEU A 290 -12.00 0.38 -4.07
C LEU A 290 -13.45 0.24 -4.47
N GLY A 291 -14.14 1.34 -4.74
CA GLY A 291 -15.56 1.34 -5.08
C GLY A 291 -16.52 1.25 -3.89
N GLY A 292 -16.01 1.28 -2.65
CA GLY A 292 -16.80 1.13 -1.42
C GLY A 292 -16.78 2.34 -0.48
N ASN A 293 -17.07 2.09 0.80
CA ASN A 293 -17.08 3.07 1.88
C ASN A 293 -15.68 3.26 2.49
N ALA A 294 -14.80 4.00 1.80
CA ALA A 294 -13.53 4.47 2.35
C ALA A 294 -12.96 5.66 1.57
N LYS A 295 -12.20 6.51 2.26
CA LYS A 295 -11.29 7.51 1.67
C LYS A 295 -9.99 6.83 1.28
N THR A 296 -9.71 6.78 -0.01
CA THR A 296 -8.61 5.94 -0.52
C THR A 296 -7.53 6.75 -1.23
N ALA A 297 -6.28 6.47 -0.85
CA ALA A 297 -5.09 6.97 -1.49
C ALA A 297 -4.21 5.83 -2.01
N LEU A 298 -3.57 6.04 -3.16
CA LEU A 298 -2.62 5.13 -3.78
C LEU A 298 -1.30 5.86 -4.04
N LEU A 299 -0.22 5.36 -3.44
CA LEU A 299 1.15 5.79 -3.66
C LEU A 299 1.83 4.85 -4.67
N VAL A 300 1.97 5.33 -5.91
CA VAL A 300 2.68 4.63 -6.98
C VAL A 300 4.18 4.92 -6.87
N CYS A 301 4.95 3.93 -6.46
CA CYS A 301 6.40 4.00 -6.32
C CYS A 301 7.07 3.50 -7.61
N VAL A 302 8.01 4.28 -8.16
CA VAL A 302 8.74 3.92 -9.39
C VAL A 302 10.24 4.23 -9.29
N SER A 303 11.04 3.56 -10.11
CA SER A 303 12.46 3.88 -10.30
C SER A 303 12.60 5.00 -11.35
N SER A 304 13.60 5.87 -11.19
CA SER A 304 13.96 6.82 -12.23
C SER A 304 14.79 6.21 -13.36
N SER A 305 15.27 4.97 -13.22
CA SER A 305 16.26 4.38 -14.12
C SER A 305 15.65 3.78 -15.39
N SER A 306 16.35 3.94 -16.51
CA SER A 306 16.02 3.33 -17.82
C SER A 306 15.92 1.81 -17.75
N LEU A 307 16.70 1.15 -16.88
CA LEU A 307 16.69 -0.31 -16.70
C LEU A 307 15.35 -0.83 -16.19
N GLN A 308 14.55 0.03 -15.56
CA GLN A 308 13.26 -0.29 -14.97
C GLN A 308 12.09 0.38 -15.70
N CYS A 309 12.32 0.86 -16.93
CA CYS A 309 11.36 1.68 -17.65
C CYS A 309 10.03 0.95 -17.92
N GLU A 310 10.06 -0.31 -18.33
CA GLU A 310 8.83 -1.09 -18.60
C GLU A 310 7.94 -1.24 -17.36
N GLU A 311 8.54 -1.56 -16.22
CA GLU A 311 7.81 -1.71 -14.95
C GLU A 311 7.32 -0.35 -14.42
N THR A 312 8.10 0.71 -14.66
CA THR A 312 7.71 2.11 -14.39
C THR A 312 6.49 2.49 -15.21
N VAL A 313 6.50 2.28 -16.54
CA VAL A 313 5.36 2.52 -17.43
C VAL A 313 4.14 1.72 -16.98
N SER A 314 4.32 0.44 -16.64
CA SER A 314 3.24 -0.43 -16.13
C SER A 314 2.60 0.16 -14.86
N SER A 315 3.43 0.58 -13.91
CA SER A 315 3.00 1.16 -12.63
C SER A 315 2.30 2.50 -12.79
N LEU A 316 2.82 3.38 -13.66
CA LEU A 316 2.21 4.67 -13.96
C LEU A 316 0.84 4.49 -14.63
N ARG A 317 0.72 3.57 -15.60
CA ARG A 317 -0.56 3.23 -16.23
C ARG A 317 -1.57 2.66 -15.25
N PHE A 318 -1.13 1.79 -14.32
CA PHE A 318 -1.97 1.29 -13.25
C PHE A 318 -2.52 2.45 -12.39
N GLY A 319 -1.66 3.38 -11.97
CA GLY A 319 -2.05 4.55 -11.21
C GLY A 319 -3.08 5.43 -11.93
N ILE A 320 -2.90 5.68 -13.22
CA ILE A 320 -3.85 6.48 -14.02
C ILE A 320 -5.23 5.80 -14.11
N ARG A 321 -5.27 4.46 -14.23
CA ARG A 321 -6.55 3.73 -14.17
C ARG A 321 -7.18 3.82 -12.79
N ALA A 322 -6.41 3.57 -11.72
CA ALA A 322 -6.89 3.65 -10.35
C ALA A 322 -7.47 5.03 -9.99
N LYS A 323 -6.88 6.11 -10.52
CA LYS A 323 -7.34 7.50 -10.33
C LYS A 323 -8.79 7.75 -10.78
N ARG A 324 -9.34 6.90 -11.66
CA ARG A 324 -10.72 6.99 -12.18
C ARG A 324 -11.74 6.26 -11.30
N VAL A 325 -11.29 5.42 -10.37
CA VAL A 325 -12.18 4.73 -9.42
C VAL A 325 -12.81 5.75 -8.49
N LYS A 326 -14.12 5.60 -8.26
CA LYS A 326 -14.92 6.45 -7.37
C LYS A 326 -15.39 5.65 -6.17
N ASN A 327 -15.24 6.23 -4.99
CA ASN A 327 -15.69 5.69 -3.71
C ASN A 327 -16.86 6.51 -3.15
N ALA A 328 -17.67 5.87 -2.33
CA ALA A 328 -18.77 6.48 -1.60
C ALA A 328 -18.44 6.47 -0.10
N GLY A 329 -17.40 7.22 0.29
CA GLY A 329 -17.02 7.34 1.71
C GLY A 329 -18.08 8.08 2.51
N THR A 330 -18.61 7.43 3.53
CA THR A 330 -19.54 7.96 4.53
C THR A 330 -18.92 7.84 5.92
N ILE A 331 -19.40 8.64 6.87
CA ILE A 331 -19.03 8.47 8.28
C ILE A 331 -19.71 7.20 8.79
N ASN A 332 -18.99 6.39 9.56
CA ASN A 332 -19.56 5.21 10.22
C ASN A 332 -20.25 5.60 11.53
#